data_AF-F6JT41-F1
#
_entry.id   AF-F6JT41-F1
#
_cell.length_a   1.000
_cell.length_b   1.000
_cell.length_c   1.000
_cell.angle_alpha   90.00
_cell.angle_beta   90.00
_cell.angle_gamma   90.00
#
_symmetry.space_group_name_H-M   'P 1'
#
loop_
_entity.id
_entity.type
_entity.pdbx_description
1 polymer ?
#
loop_
_entity_poly.entity_id
_entity_poly.type
_entity_poly.pdbx_seq_one_letter_code
_entity_poly.pdbx_strand_id
1 'polypeptide(L)' 'MATQIIDDTPKTKGKRSGLGDILKPLNS' A
#
# COMPACT_ATOMS: atom_id res chain seq x y z
N MET A 1 -13.67 -3.81 -31.42
CA MET A 1 -13.12 -4.62 -30.31
C MET A 1 -12.42 -3.68 -29.35
N ALA A 2 -12.76 -3.70 -28.06
CA ALA A 2 -12.09 -2.88 -27.05
C ALA A 2 -10.99 -3.71 -26.37
N THR A 3 -9.81 -3.14 -26.18
CA THR A 3 -8.68 -3.78 -25.48
C THR A 3 -8.75 -3.43 -23.99
N GLN A 4 -8.80 -4.43 -23.10
CA GLN A 4 -8.73 -4.21 -21.66
C GLN A 4 -7.27 -3.88 -21.27
N ILE A 5 -7.06 -2.74 -20.62
CA ILE A 5 -5.76 -2.37 -20.05
C ILE A 5 -5.63 -3.14 -18.73
N ILE A 6 -4.78 -4.17 -18.69
CA ILE A 6 -4.42 -4.82 -17.44
C ILE A 6 -3.39 -3.92 -16.77
N ASP A 7 -3.82 -3.23 -15.71
CA ASP A 7 -2.92 -2.51 -14.82
C ASP A 7 -2.12 -3.53 -13.99
N ASP A 8 -0.99 -3.98 -14.54
CA ASP A 8 -0.01 -4.85 -13.88
C ASP A 8 0.87 -4.06 -12.89
N THR A 9 0.44 -2.86 -12.47
CA THR A 9 1.13 -2.17 -11.39
C THR A 9 0.92 -2.98 -10.11
N PRO A 10 1.98 -3.51 -9.48
CA PRO A 10 1.83 -4.15 -8.19
C PRO A 10 1.30 -3.09 -7.23
N LYS A 11 0.03 -3.21 -6.81
CA LYS A 11 -0.54 -2.41 -5.72
C LYS A 11 0.39 -2.61 -4.54
N THR A 12 1.18 -1.58 -4.24
CA THR A 12 2.16 -1.60 -3.17
C THR A 12 1.43 -2.05 -1.92
N LYS A 13 1.69 -3.29 -1.47
CA LYS A 13 1.23 -3.78 -0.17
C LYS A 13 1.65 -2.68 0.80
N GLY A 14 0.66 -2.05 1.43
CA GLY A 14 0.84 -0.80 2.16
C GLY A 14 2.13 -0.85 2.94
N LYS A 15 3.01 0.15 2.72
CA LYS A 15 4.36 0.18 3.31
C LYS A 15 4.21 -0.22 4.77
N ARG A 16 4.79 -1.37 5.15
CA ARG A 16 4.90 -1.76 6.55
C ARG A 16 5.90 -0.79 7.16
N SER A 17 5.40 0.39 7.50
CA SER A 17 6.19 1.53 7.89
C SER A 17 6.68 1.22 9.30
N GLY A 18 7.94 0.81 9.42
CA GLY A 18 8.51 0.44 10.72
C GLY A 18 8.30 1.53 11.77
N LEU A 19 8.50 2.79 11.40
CA LEU A 19 8.22 3.92 12.30
C LEU A 19 6.72 4.15 12.52
N GLY A 20 5.90 4.01 11.47
CA GLY A 20 4.45 4.13 11.62
C GLY A 20 3.89 3.08 12.59
N ASP A 21 4.38 1.85 12.53
CA ASP A 21 4.00 0.76 13.43
C ASP A 21 4.52 0.97 14.86
N ILE A 22 5.71 1.57 15.02
CA ILE A 22 6.29 1.92 16.34
C ILE A 22 5.57 3.11 16.98
N LEU A 23 5.14 4.10 16.19
CA LEU A 23 4.50 5.33 16.68
C LEU A 23 2.97 5.20 16.85
N LYS A 24 2.33 4.20 16.24
CA LYS A 24 0.89 3.91 16.37
C LYS A 24 0.39 3.87 17.83
N PRO A 25 1.08 3.20 18.78
CA PRO A 25 0.62 3.11 20.16
C PRO A 25 0.72 4.42 20.95
N LEU A 26 1.45 5.42 20.46
CA LEU A 26 1.64 6.70 21.16
C LEU A 26 0.56 7.74 20.83
N ASN A 27 -0.27 7.47 19.82
CA ASN A 27 -1.36 8.36 19.38
C ASN A 27 -2.76 7.78 19.70
N SER A 28 -2.88 6.97 20.75
CA SER A 28 -4.17 6.43 21.24
C SER A 28 -4.95 7.42 22.08
#